data_AF-W2HY17-F1
#
_entry.id   AF-W2HY17-F1
#
_cell.length_a   1.000
_cell.length_b   1.000
_cell.length_c   1.000
_cell.angle_alpha   90.00
_cell.angle_beta   90.00
_cell.angle_gamma   90.00
#
_symmetry.space_group_name_H-M   'P 1'
#
loop_
_entity.id
_entity.type
_entity.pdbx_description
1 polymer ?
#
loop_
_entity_poly.entity_id
_entity_poly.type
_entity_poly.pdbx_seq_one_letter_code
_entity_poly.pdbx_strand_id
1 'polypeptide(L)'
;MKSAYGVGSATIKMQLRTRKRDFAASAAVTTTSSVSSTQSPKKRTVRSKTTSLGATLAGQKVDGVAPTHSKFPVLSALKERVSHASSDAKILLQYSNLVPARLIRRYKRFLADVVLLDGATKDKNEVVDNEEAEADEVVTVYCPNTGPMVGLLDGLPNARVQLSKSDDPKRKYAYTLEMIQIHNGEKNVWVGVHSTSANRMVEQALASRWFTELGDYDSVRREVKFAKNSRVDFVLTTSHADGTIAHEKYVEVKSVTLALPGDTSRCAVFPDTVSTRAQKHVTELTELLSTKTTAKTEEEAAKVSGAIIFLVQRDDCNTFAPSIQHDKKFAELCAVAAKSGIQLLGYSCALEPDEVKSSGVVRLLGPLPLQTRD
;
A
#
# COMPACT_ATOMS: atom_id res chain seq x y z
N MET A 1 7.18 29.54 -57.05
CA MET A 1 8.32 29.43 -56.10
C MET A 1 7.81 28.77 -54.82
N LYS A 2 8.52 27.78 -54.26
CA LYS A 2 8.17 27.16 -52.97
C LYS A 2 8.91 27.91 -51.86
N SER A 3 8.26 28.13 -50.72
CA SER A 3 8.94 28.47 -49.46
C SER A 3 8.38 27.57 -48.36
N ALA A 4 9.26 26.88 -47.66
CA ALA A 4 8.93 25.99 -46.55
C ALA A 4 9.61 26.54 -45.29
N TYR A 5 8.81 26.92 -44.29
CA TYR A 5 9.32 27.23 -42.96
C TYR A 5 9.32 25.95 -42.12
N GLY A 6 10.50 25.37 -41.95
CA GLY A 6 10.71 24.21 -41.09
C GLY A 6 10.70 24.61 -39.61
N VAL A 7 9.84 23.96 -38.81
CA VAL A 7 9.88 24.07 -37.35
C VAL A 7 10.95 23.12 -36.82
N GLY A 8 12.08 23.68 -36.38
CA GLY A 8 13.17 22.90 -35.79
C GLY A 8 12.81 22.38 -34.40
N SER A 9 12.62 21.07 -34.27
CA SER A 9 12.48 20.43 -32.96
C SER A 9 13.85 20.36 -32.26
N ALA A 10 14.04 21.17 -31.22
CA ALA A 10 15.27 21.21 -30.44
C ALA A 10 15.30 20.09 -29.38
N THR A 11 15.76 18.90 -29.76
CA THR A 11 16.00 17.79 -28.83
C THR A 11 17.16 18.14 -27.89
N ILE A 12 16.85 18.58 -26.67
CA ILE A 12 17.86 18.78 -25.61
C ILE A 12 18.44 17.42 -25.19
N LYS A 13 19.66 17.13 -25.63
CA LYS A 13 20.44 15.97 -25.15
C LYS A 13 21.06 16.29 -23.79
N MET A 14 20.36 15.94 -22.72
CA MET A 14 20.90 16.00 -21.36
C MET A 14 22.01 14.96 -21.17
N GLN A 15 23.27 15.38 -21.09
CA GLN A 15 24.43 14.50 -20.85
C GLN A 15 24.60 14.22 -19.36
N LEU A 16 23.98 13.14 -18.86
CA LEU A 16 24.19 12.63 -17.51
C LEU A 16 25.65 12.12 -17.34
N ARG A 17 26.48 12.86 -16.59
CA ARG A 17 27.81 12.42 -16.17
C ARG A 17 27.71 11.38 -15.06
N THR A 18 27.80 10.10 -15.41
CA THR A 18 27.89 9.02 -14.41
C THR A 18 29.30 8.94 -13.82
N ARG A 19 29.46 9.27 -12.53
CA ARG A 19 30.69 8.92 -11.79
C ARG A 19 30.71 7.40 -11.55
N LYS A 20 31.42 6.68 -12.43
CA LYS A 20 31.78 5.27 -12.23
C LYS A 20 32.57 5.18 -10.92
N ARG A 21 32.10 4.38 -9.96
CA ARG A 21 32.92 3.90 -8.84
C ARG A 21 33.42 2.52 -9.23
N ASP A 22 34.73 2.39 -9.42
CA ASP A 22 35.34 1.11 -9.73
C ASP A 22 35.27 0.18 -8.52
N PHE A 23 34.68 -0.99 -8.71
CA PHE A 23 34.76 -2.09 -7.75
C PHE A 23 35.96 -2.97 -8.14
N ALA A 24 36.94 -3.06 -7.24
CA ALA A 24 38.07 -3.97 -7.42
C ALA A 24 37.58 -5.42 -7.50
N ALA A 25 38.03 -6.15 -8.53
CA ALA A 25 37.74 -7.57 -8.68
C ALA A 25 38.61 -8.40 -7.73
N SER A 26 38.01 -9.38 -7.05
CA SER A 26 38.75 -10.46 -6.39
C SER A 26 38.71 -11.70 -7.29
N ALA A 27 39.87 -12.31 -7.53
CA ALA A 27 40.03 -13.39 -8.48
C ALA A 27 39.44 -14.73 -7.98
N ALA A 28 39.05 -15.58 -8.92
CA ALA A 28 38.63 -16.95 -8.64
C ALA A 28 39.84 -17.85 -8.36
N VAL A 29 39.67 -18.80 -7.43
CA VAL A 29 40.54 -19.98 -7.31
C VAL A 29 39.77 -21.18 -7.82
N THR A 30 40.28 -21.81 -8.87
CA THR A 30 39.73 -23.04 -9.44
C THR A 30 40.40 -24.24 -8.79
N THR A 31 39.61 -25.14 -8.18
CA THR A 31 40.04 -26.51 -7.92
C THR A 31 39.02 -27.49 -8.48
N THR A 32 39.50 -28.33 -9.39
CA THR A 32 38.73 -29.38 -10.06
C THR A 32 38.75 -30.67 -9.26
N SER A 33 37.59 -31.30 -9.07
CA SER A 33 37.51 -32.77 -9.01
C SER A 33 36.16 -33.26 -9.52
N SER A 34 36.21 -34.26 -10.39
CA SER A 34 35.08 -34.95 -11.00
C SER A 34 34.44 -35.95 -10.05
N VAL A 35 33.17 -36.29 -10.30
CA VAL A 35 32.68 -37.65 -10.66
C VAL A 35 31.15 -37.61 -10.83
N SER A 36 30.61 -38.54 -11.62
CA SER A 36 29.19 -38.76 -11.93
C SER A 36 28.45 -39.43 -10.73
N SER A 37 27.18 -39.86 -10.74
CA SER A 37 26.18 -40.07 -11.80
C SER A 37 24.74 -40.03 -11.24
N THR A 38 23.79 -40.02 -12.16
CA THR A 38 22.33 -40.15 -12.04
C THR A 38 21.77 -41.24 -11.09
N GLN A 39 20.56 -40.98 -10.56
CA GLN A 39 19.38 -41.87 -10.41
C GLN A 39 18.68 -41.85 -9.03
N SER A 40 17.37 -41.59 -9.08
CA SER A 40 16.36 -41.88 -8.06
C SER A 40 15.58 -43.15 -8.48
N PRO A 41 14.55 -43.63 -7.74
CA PRO A 41 14.33 -43.73 -6.30
C PRO A 41 13.99 -45.18 -5.87
N LYS A 42 13.80 -45.47 -4.57
CA LYS A 42 12.97 -46.64 -4.14
C LYS A 42 12.40 -46.53 -2.71
N LYS A 43 11.25 -47.19 -2.53
CA LYS A 43 10.39 -47.40 -1.34
C LYS A 43 11.21 -48.00 -0.15
N ARG A 44 10.76 -48.08 1.12
CA ARG A 44 9.45 -48.59 1.60
C ARG A 44 9.26 -48.51 3.14
N THR A 45 7.99 -48.46 3.58
CA THR A 45 7.41 -48.99 4.87
C THR A 45 7.82 -48.47 6.26
N VAL A 46 6.94 -47.65 6.86
CA VAL A 46 6.04 -47.99 8.01
C VAL A 46 6.58 -48.89 9.13
N ARG A 47 6.61 -48.38 10.38
CA ARG A 47 5.78 -48.93 11.48
C ARG A 47 5.57 -47.96 12.66
N SER A 48 4.45 -48.16 13.35
CA SER A 48 3.97 -47.40 14.52
C SER A 48 4.49 -47.96 15.85
N LYS A 49 4.40 -47.16 16.91
CA LYS A 49 3.96 -47.64 18.24
C LYS A 49 3.36 -46.51 19.08
N THR A 50 2.55 -46.91 20.05
CA THR A 50 1.55 -46.11 20.78
C THR A 50 1.87 -46.12 22.29
N THR A 51 1.05 -45.46 23.11
CA THR A 51 0.91 -45.58 24.60
C THR A 51 2.04 -44.97 25.46
N SER A 52 1.80 -44.41 26.65
CA SER A 52 0.54 -43.96 27.30
C SER A 52 0.81 -43.12 28.57
N LEU A 53 -0.17 -42.26 28.93
CA LEU A 53 -0.61 -41.84 30.28
C LEU A 53 0.32 -42.00 31.51
N GLY A 54 0.46 -40.90 32.26
CA GLY A 54 0.77 -40.90 33.69
C GLY A 54 0.33 -39.57 34.32
N ALA A 55 -0.52 -39.62 35.35
CA ALA A 55 -1.08 -38.43 36.02
C ALA A 55 -1.06 -38.60 37.55
N THR A 56 -0.77 -37.52 38.29
CA THR A 56 -1.09 -37.41 39.73
C THR A 56 -1.32 -35.94 40.12
N LEU A 57 -2.19 -35.71 41.12
CA LEU A 57 -2.60 -34.40 41.65
C LEU A 57 -1.93 -34.02 42.98
N ALA A 58 -1.88 -32.72 43.29
CA ALA A 58 -2.18 -32.04 44.59
C ALA A 58 -1.77 -30.55 44.47
N GLY A 59 -2.60 -29.53 44.73
CA GLY A 59 -2.89 -28.95 46.06
C GLY A 59 -1.87 -27.84 46.40
N GLN A 60 -2.19 -26.62 46.87
CA GLN A 60 -3.43 -26.00 47.40
C GLN A 60 -3.31 -24.44 47.31
N LYS A 61 -4.37 -23.69 47.71
CA LYS A 61 -4.48 -22.21 47.83
C LYS A 61 -3.28 -21.55 48.56
N VAL A 62 -2.97 -20.25 48.50
CA VAL A 62 -3.71 -18.98 48.22
C VAL A 62 -2.73 -17.99 47.50
N ASP A 63 -2.98 -16.72 47.14
CA ASP A 63 -4.07 -15.76 47.36
C ASP A 63 -4.23 -14.77 46.17
N GLY A 64 -5.07 -13.71 46.30
CA GLY A 64 -5.36 -12.73 45.24
C GLY A 64 -4.55 -11.42 45.25
N VAL A 65 -4.42 -10.80 44.06
CA VAL A 65 -4.41 -9.35 43.77
C VAL A 65 -4.33 -9.18 42.24
N ALA A 66 -5.09 -8.24 41.69
CA ALA A 66 -4.98 -7.76 40.31
C ALA A 66 -5.03 -6.22 40.31
N PRO A 67 -4.67 -5.50 39.22
CA PRO A 67 -3.91 -5.90 38.03
C PRO A 67 -2.68 -4.99 37.77
N THR A 68 -1.78 -5.37 36.85
CA THR A 68 -0.74 -4.44 36.34
C THR A 68 -0.76 -4.32 34.81
N HIS A 69 -1.45 -3.25 34.37
CA HIS A 69 -1.29 -2.51 33.11
C HIS A 69 -0.54 -3.16 31.92
N SER A 70 -1.29 -3.55 30.89
CA SER A 70 -0.83 -3.40 29.50
C SER A 70 -1.40 -2.09 28.93
N LYS A 71 -0.53 -1.09 28.71
CA LYS A 71 -0.93 0.18 28.08
C LYS A 71 -0.86 0.05 26.55
N PHE A 72 -2.00 -0.25 25.93
CA PHE A 72 -2.23 0.02 24.51
C PHE A 72 -3.53 0.83 24.36
N PRO A 73 -3.56 1.91 23.55
CA PRO A 73 -4.71 2.79 23.49
C PRO A 73 -5.86 2.15 22.69
N VAL A 74 -6.94 1.84 23.39
CA VAL A 74 -8.27 1.78 22.76
C VAL A 74 -8.64 3.21 22.39
N LEU A 75 -8.97 3.47 21.11
CA LEU A 75 -9.41 4.79 20.64
C LEU A 75 -10.88 5.07 21.01
N SER A 76 -11.22 4.95 22.30
CA SER A 76 -12.53 5.32 22.86
C SER A 76 -12.61 6.79 23.30
N ALA A 77 -11.47 7.51 23.35
CA ALA A 77 -11.37 8.88 23.84
C ALA A 77 -11.02 9.88 22.73
N LEU A 78 -11.94 10.08 21.78
CA LEU A 78 -11.88 11.15 20.77
C LEU A 78 -13.23 11.87 20.56
N LYS A 79 -14.08 11.90 21.60
CA LYS A 79 -15.42 12.52 21.53
C LYS A 79 -15.45 14.02 21.87
N GLU A 80 -14.37 14.58 22.41
CA GLU A 80 -14.26 16.01 22.75
C GLU A 80 -12.93 16.62 22.30
N ARG A 81 -12.92 17.15 21.07
CA ARG A 81 -12.18 18.34 20.59
C ARG A 81 -12.32 18.49 19.06
N VAL A 82 -13.56 18.67 18.61
CA VAL A 82 -13.83 19.24 17.27
C VAL A 82 -14.23 20.70 17.48
N SER A 83 -13.24 21.56 17.66
CA SER A 83 -13.42 23.00 17.48
C SER A 83 -13.67 23.27 16.00
N HIS A 84 -14.81 23.86 15.65
CA HIS A 84 -15.22 24.09 14.26
C HIS A 84 -14.15 24.80 13.42
N ALA A 85 -13.57 24.07 12.47
CA ALA A 85 -12.74 24.60 11.39
C ALA A 85 -12.96 23.77 10.11
N SER A 86 -13.96 24.17 9.31
CA SER A 86 -14.38 23.60 8.02
C SER A 86 -14.83 22.12 8.00
N SER A 87 -16.12 21.87 7.84
CA SER A 87 -16.73 20.52 7.89
C SER A 87 -16.78 19.76 6.55
N ASP A 88 -16.28 20.32 5.44
CA ASP A 88 -16.41 19.71 4.09
C ASP A 88 -15.13 19.05 3.55
N ALA A 89 -13.99 19.19 4.23
CA ALA A 89 -12.72 18.69 3.72
C ALA A 89 -12.46 17.23 4.14
N LYS A 90 -12.89 16.25 3.32
CA LYS A 90 -12.59 14.81 3.51
C LYS A 90 -11.11 14.45 3.28
N ILE A 91 -10.21 15.01 4.09
CA ILE A 91 -8.76 14.83 3.98
C ILE A 91 -8.34 13.50 4.65
N LEU A 92 -7.69 12.64 3.86
CA LEU A 92 -7.16 11.33 4.29
C LEU A 92 -5.71 11.43 4.80
N LEU A 93 -4.93 12.34 4.22
CA LEU A 93 -3.52 12.55 4.52
C LEU A 93 -3.14 13.99 4.19
N GLN A 94 -2.23 14.57 4.98
CA GLN A 94 -1.62 15.86 4.70
C GLN A 94 -0.10 15.72 4.73
N TYR A 95 0.56 16.34 3.76
CA TYR A 95 2.00 16.47 3.67
C TYR A 95 2.39 17.90 4.06
N SER A 96 3.22 18.05 5.09
CA SER A 96 3.74 19.34 5.56
C SER A 96 4.99 19.81 4.83
N ASN A 97 5.68 18.91 4.11
CA ASN A 97 6.84 19.20 3.29
C ASN A 97 6.84 18.28 2.07
N LEU A 98 6.52 18.82 0.89
CA LEU A 98 6.68 18.18 -0.41
C LEU A 98 7.74 18.92 -1.24
N VAL A 99 8.65 18.12 -1.80
CA VAL A 99 9.75 18.55 -2.65
C VAL A 99 9.48 18.06 -4.08
N PRO A 100 9.30 18.98 -5.05
CA PRO A 100 9.06 18.62 -6.44
C PRO A 100 10.37 18.15 -7.10
N ALA A 101 10.28 17.10 -7.93
CA ALA A 101 11.44 16.53 -8.60
C ALA A 101 11.09 15.89 -9.96
N ARG A 102 12.13 15.47 -10.70
CA ARG A 102 12.08 14.75 -11.96
C ARG A 102 12.67 13.36 -11.79
N LEU A 103 11.85 12.32 -11.92
CA LEU A 103 12.28 10.93 -11.83
C LEU A 103 13.07 10.55 -13.09
N ILE A 104 14.33 10.15 -12.90
CA ILE A 104 15.21 9.71 -14.01
C ILE A 104 15.02 8.21 -14.24
N ARG A 105 15.06 7.42 -13.17
CA ARG A 105 14.87 5.96 -13.21
C ARG A 105 14.47 5.38 -11.85
N ARG A 106 13.81 4.23 -11.87
CA ARG A 106 13.56 3.37 -10.70
C ARG A 106 14.32 2.05 -10.85
N TYR A 107 14.93 1.56 -9.77
CA TYR A 107 15.74 0.35 -9.79
C TYR A 107 15.73 -0.35 -8.43
N LYS A 108 16.10 -1.65 -8.41
CA LYS A 108 16.06 -2.52 -7.21
C LYS A 108 14.69 -2.53 -6.50
N ARG A 109 13.60 -2.11 -7.17
CA ARG A 109 12.24 -1.86 -6.66
C ARG A 109 12.12 -0.70 -5.66
N PHE A 110 13.02 -0.63 -4.67
CA PHE A 110 12.94 0.32 -3.55
C PHE A 110 13.80 1.59 -3.70
N LEU A 111 14.49 1.79 -4.83
CA LEU A 111 15.28 2.99 -5.11
C LEU A 111 14.82 3.69 -6.38
N ALA A 112 14.97 5.01 -6.38
CA ALA A 112 14.82 5.86 -7.54
C ALA A 112 15.93 6.91 -7.55
N ASP A 113 16.39 7.30 -8.74
CA ASP A 113 17.27 8.46 -8.92
C ASP A 113 16.44 9.60 -9.51
N VAL A 114 16.53 10.79 -8.93
CA VAL A 114 15.75 11.98 -9.30
C VAL A 114 16.65 13.21 -9.43
N VAL A 115 16.21 14.19 -10.21
CA VAL A 115 16.70 15.58 -10.16
C VAL A 115 15.72 16.41 -9.36
N LEU A 116 16.16 17.11 -8.32
CA LEU A 116 15.32 18.04 -7.56
C LEU A 116 15.04 19.30 -8.39
N LEU A 117 13.85 19.89 -8.29
CA LEU A 117 13.53 21.13 -9.00
C LEU A 117 13.90 22.36 -8.16
N ASP A 118 14.38 23.40 -8.84
CA ASP A 118 14.91 24.63 -8.22
C ASP A 118 13.97 25.26 -7.19
N GLY A 119 14.57 25.71 -6.09
CA GLY A 119 13.88 26.31 -4.94
C GLY A 119 13.62 25.35 -3.78
N ALA A 120 13.71 24.03 -3.98
CA ALA A 120 13.43 23.04 -2.94
C ALA A 120 14.61 22.71 -2.00
N THR A 121 15.83 23.16 -2.31
CA THR A 121 17.07 22.82 -1.61
C THR A 121 17.78 23.99 -0.92
N LYS A 122 17.28 25.22 -1.06
CA LYS A 122 17.91 26.40 -0.43
C LYS A 122 17.55 26.51 1.06
N ASP A 123 18.17 25.66 1.87
CA ASP A 123 18.49 26.00 3.25
C ASP A 123 19.28 27.32 3.23
N LYS A 124 18.68 28.40 3.76
CA LYS A 124 19.10 29.80 3.50
C LYS A 124 20.43 30.23 4.14
N ASN A 125 21.26 29.29 4.58
CA ASN A 125 22.41 29.57 5.46
C ASN A 125 23.79 29.28 4.84
N GLU A 126 23.89 28.71 3.64
CA GLU A 126 25.17 28.61 2.92
C GLU A 126 25.05 29.30 1.56
N VAL A 127 25.56 30.54 1.51
CA VAL A 127 25.91 31.21 0.26
C VAL A 127 27.29 30.69 -0.14
N VAL A 128 27.35 29.89 -1.19
CA VAL A 128 28.60 29.52 -1.85
C VAL A 128 28.61 30.22 -3.20
N ASP A 129 29.41 31.27 -3.32
CA ASP A 129 29.62 31.99 -4.58
C ASP A 129 30.44 31.13 -5.53
N ASN A 130 29.80 30.51 -6.52
CA ASN A 130 30.45 29.93 -7.70
C ASN A 130 29.54 30.08 -8.93
N GLU A 131 29.98 30.87 -9.92
CA GLU A 131 29.25 31.13 -11.17
C GLU A 131 29.50 30.06 -12.25
N GLU A 132 29.43 28.78 -11.90
CA GLU A 132 29.26 27.71 -12.88
C GLU A 132 27.83 27.16 -12.75
N ALA A 133 27.10 27.09 -13.88
CA ALA A 133 25.76 26.52 -13.90
C ALA A 133 25.85 25.02 -13.57
N GLU A 134 25.60 24.67 -12.30
CA GLU A 134 25.73 23.30 -11.83
C GLU A 134 24.79 22.37 -12.60
N ALA A 135 25.31 21.20 -12.98
CA ALA A 135 24.49 20.16 -13.57
C ALA A 135 23.61 19.54 -12.48
N ASP A 136 22.29 19.79 -12.55
CA ASP A 136 21.20 19.17 -11.79
C ASP A 136 21.63 17.94 -10.96
N GLU A 137 21.79 18.11 -9.63
CA GLU A 137 22.28 17.03 -8.77
C GLU A 137 21.29 15.85 -8.77
N VAL A 138 21.80 14.67 -9.13
CA VAL A 138 21.02 13.43 -9.12
C VAL A 138 21.01 12.82 -7.73
N VAL A 139 19.87 12.93 -7.04
CA VAL A 139 19.65 12.43 -5.68
C VAL A 139 19.00 11.03 -5.73
N THR A 140 19.52 10.09 -4.94
CA THR A 140 18.86 8.78 -4.75
C THR A 140 17.83 8.86 -3.62
N VAL A 141 16.59 8.44 -3.92
CA VAL A 141 15.43 8.51 -3.01
C VAL A 141 14.86 7.11 -2.74
N TYR A 142 14.17 6.97 -1.61
CA TYR A 142 13.44 5.75 -1.28
C TYR A 142 12.14 5.65 -2.10
N CYS A 143 11.89 4.50 -2.72
CA CYS A 143 10.65 4.19 -3.42
C CYS A 143 9.79 3.24 -2.56
N PRO A 144 8.76 3.73 -1.85
CA PRO A 144 7.87 2.95 -0.96
C PRO A 144 6.82 2.12 -1.75
N ASN A 145 7.27 1.46 -2.81
CA ASN A 145 6.46 0.57 -3.63
C ASN A 145 7.31 -0.64 -4.03
N THR A 146 6.80 -1.86 -3.79
CA THR A 146 7.51 -3.12 -4.11
C THR A 146 7.01 -3.81 -5.38
N GLY A 147 5.89 -3.32 -5.95
CA GLY A 147 5.33 -3.78 -7.22
C GLY A 147 6.05 -3.19 -8.43
N PRO A 148 5.70 -3.59 -9.65
CA PRO A 148 6.29 -3.07 -10.89
C PRO A 148 5.95 -1.59 -11.15
N MET A 149 4.83 -1.06 -10.64
CA MET A 149 4.33 0.27 -10.98
C MET A 149 3.96 0.40 -12.47
N VAL A 150 3.21 -0.59 -12.99
CA VAL A 150 2.76 -0.59 -14.39
C VAL A 150 1.96 0.68 -14.71
N GLY A 151 2.22 1.29 -15.86
CA GLY A 151 1.55 2.52 -16.31
C GLY A 151 1.97 3.80 -15.56
N LEU A 152 2.90 3.71 -14.60
CA LEU A 152 3.41 4.90 -13.88
C LEU A 152 4.80 5.33 -14.35
N LEU A 153 5.55 4.45 -15.01
CA LEU A 153 6.95 4.67 -15.40
C LEU A 153 7.11 5.01 -16.89
N ASP A 154 6.01 5.18 -17.61
CA ASP A 154 5.99 5.37 -19.07
C ASP A 154 6.51 6.78 -19.47
N GLY A 155 6.41 7.75 -18.56
CA GLY A 155 6.97 9.10 -18.71
C GLY A 155 8.45 9.22 -18.38
N LEU A 156 9.22 8.13 -18.38
CA LEU A 156 10.65 8.15 -18.07
C LEU A 156 11.54 8.30 -19.32
N PRO A 157 12.69 8.99 -19.20
CA PRO A 157 13.12 9.78 -18.04
C PRO A 157 12.34 11.12 -17.92
N ASN A 158 12.42 11.76 -16.75
CA ASN A 158 11.91 13.10 -16.42
C ASN A 158 10.41 13.21 -16.06
N ALA A 159 9.77 12.10 -15.65
CA ALA A 159 8.44 12.14 -15.06
C ALA A 159 8.42 13.05 -13.81
N ARG A 160 7.42 13.94 -13.68
CA ARG A 160 7.28 14.83 -12.52
C ARG A 160 6.85 14.01 -11.30
N VAL A 161 7.49 14.23 -10.16
CA VAL A 161 7.18 13.54 -8.90
C VAL A 161 7.14 14.53 -7.73
N GLN A 162 6.49 14.15 -6.64
CA GLN A 162 6.66 14.81 -5.33
C GLN A 162 7.29 13.84 -4.34
N LEU A 163 8.17 14.38 -3.51
CA LEU A 163 8.90 13.66 -2.48
C LEU A 163 8.55 14.22 -1.11
N SER A 164 8.41 13.38 -0.08
CA SER A 164 8.48 13.86 1.30
C SER A 164 9.95 13.89 1.76
N LYS A 165 10.34 14.93 2.50
CA LYS A 165 11.65 15.01 3.19
C LYS A 165 11.48 14.56 4.63
N SER A 166 12.43 13.76 5.13
CA SER A 166 12.52 13.35 6.53
C SER A 166 13.74 13.97 7.18
N ASP A 167 13.53 14.62 8.33
CA ASP A 167 14.59 15.29 9.09
C ASP A 167 15.38 14.36 10.02
N ASP A 168 15.10 13.05 10.03
CA ASP A 168 15.85 12.07 10.81
C ASP A 168 17.22 11.81 10.15
N PRO A 169 18.34 12.26 10.75
CA PRO A 169 19.67 12.17 10.15
C PRO A 169 20.19 10.72 10.09
N LYS A 170 19.50 9.76 10.74
CA LYS A 170 19.84 8.33 10.67
C LYS A 170 19.33 7.67 9.40
N ARG A 171 18.45 8.33 8.63
CA ARG A 171 17.94 7.78 7.38
C ARG A 171 18.99 7.82 6.28
N LYS A 172 19.26 6.65 5.69
CA LYS A 172 20.11 6.51 4.50
C LYS A 172 19.62 7.30 3.28
N TYR A 173 18.30 7.52 3.18
CA TYR A 173 17.66 8.31 2.14
C TYR A 173 16.70 9.28 2.82
N ALA A 174 17.00 10.58 2.77
CA ALA A 174 16.17 11.62 3.37
C ALA A 174 14.81 11.76 2.67
N TYR A 175 14.78 11.51 1.35
CA TYR A 175 13.60 11.67 0.52
C TYR A 175 12.86 10.35 0.26
N THR A 176 11.54 10.41 0.28
CA THR A 176 10.62 9.30 -0.04
C THR A 176 9.71 9.70 -1.20
N LEU A 177 9.61 8.86 -2.24
CA LEU A 177 8.75 9.09 -3.40
C LEU A 177 7.28 8.86 -3.04
N GLU A 178 6.49 9.94 -2.95
CA GLU A 178 5.09 9.87 -2.50
C GLU A 178 4.11 9.69 -3.67
N MET A 179 4.29 10.47 -4.75
CA MET A 179 3.39 10.51 -5.89
C MET A 179 4.12 10.86 -7.20
N ILE A 180 3.54 10.43 -8.31
CA ILE A 180 4.05 10.62 -9.68
C ILE A 180 2.96 11.18 -10.58
N GLN A 181 3.33 12.10 -11.46
CA GLN A 181 2.42 12.65 -12.46
C GLN A 181 2.53 11.85 -13.76
N ILE A 182 1.40 11.37 -14.26
CA ILE A 182 1.28 10.71 -15.56
C ILE A 182 0.36 11.52 -16.47
N HIS A 183 0.48 11.36 -17.78
CA HIS A 183 -0.52 11.84 -18.74
C HIS A 183 -1.50 10.71 -19.05
N ASN A 184 -2.80 10.91 -18.81
CA ASN A 184 -3.78 9.84 -18.96
C ASN A 184 -4.39 9.72 -20.38
N GLY A 185 -4.02 10.64 -21.28
CA GLY A 185 -4.56 10.80 -22.63
C GLY A 185 -5.23 12.16 -22.83
N GLU A 186 -5.75 12.76 -21.77
CA GLU A 186 -6.50 14.03 -21.78
C GLU A 186 -5.83 15.11 -20.90
N LYS A 187 -5.37 14.71 -19.71
CA LYS A 187 -4.77 15.59 -18.71
C LYS A 187 -3.61 14.92 -17.97
N ASN A 188 -2.83 15.74 -17.29
CA ASN A 188 -1.91 15.28 -16.26
C ASN A 188 -2.68 14.88 -15.00
N VAL A 189 -2.31 13.75 -14.41
CA VAL A 189 -2.94 13.14 -13.23
C VAL A 189 -1.86 12.79 -12.22
N TRP A 190 -2.07 13.17 -10.95
CA TRP A 190 -1.22 12.72 -9.84
C TRP A 190 -1.69 11.35 -9.35
N VAL A 191 -0.76 10.39 -9.29
CA VAL A 191 -1.00 9.03 -8.82
C VAL A 191 -0.10 8.73 -7.62
N GLY A 192 -0.68 8.19 -6.55
CA GLY A 192 0.07 7.78 -5.36
C GLY A 192 1.02 6.62 -5.65
N VAL A 193 2.25 6.70 -5.13
CA VAL A 193 3.26 5.64 -5.25
C VAL A 193 3.38 4.86 -3.95
N HIS A 194 3.25 5.54 -2.81
CA HIS A 194 3.45 5.00 -1.47
C HIS A 194 2.35 4.01 -1.07
N SER A 195 2.57 2.71 -1.28
CA SER A 195 1.52 1.71 -1.08
C SER A 195 1.13 1.53 0.39
N THR A 196 2.08 1.70 1.31
CA THR A 196 1.84 1.62 2.77
C THR A 196 1.12 2.85 3.35
N SER A 197 1.01 3.96 2.62
CA SER A 197 0.21 5.11 3.09
C SER A 197 -1.29 4.83 3.00
N ALA A 198 -1.72 3.88 2.15
CA ALA A 198 -3.12 3.50 1.99
C ALA A 198 -3.77 3.04 3.30
N ASN A 199 -3.05 2.29 4.14
CA ASN A 199 -3.55 1.87 5.45
C ASN A 199 -3.80 3.09 6.36
N ARG A 200 -2.90 4.08 6.38
CA ARG A 200 -3.08 5.32 7.16
C ARG A 200 -4.27 6.15 6.64
N MET A 201 -4.47 6.19 5.32
CA MET A 201 -5.61 6.87 4.71
C MET A 201 -6.94 6.17 5.04
N VAL A 202 -7.00 4.85 4.96
CA VAL A 202 -8.18 4.06 5.37
C VAL A 202 -8.45 4.21 6.87
N GLU A 203 -7.42 4.21 7.71
CA GLU A 203 -7.54 4.48 9.16
C GLU A 203 -8.21 5.83 9.44
N GLN A 204 -7.79 6.90 8.75
CA GLN A 204 -8.39 8.23 8.90
C GLN A 204 -9.87 8.24 8.47
N ALA A 205 -10.21 7.59 7.35
CA ALA A 205 -11.58 7.49 6.88
C ALA A 205 -12.48 6.59 7.75
N LEU A 206 -11.93 5.55 8.37
CA LEU A 206 -12.60 4.73 9.38
C LEU A 206 -12.87 5.54 10.66
N ALA A 207 -11.87 6.23 11.19
CA ALA A 207 -12.04 7.11 12.35
C ALA A 207 -13.13 8.19 12.09
N SER A 208 -13.21 8.68 10.84
CA SER A 208 -14.16 9.71 10.41
C SER A 208 -15.50 9.18 9.88
N ARG A 209 -15.72 7.85 9.87
CA ARG A 209 -16.95 7.18 9.39
C ARG A 209 -17.34 7.48 7.93
N TRP A 210 -16.37 7.70 7.05
CA TRP A 210 -16.63 8.05 5.65
C TRP A 210 -16.96 6.86 4.72
N PHE A 211 -16.78 5.62 5.18
CA PHE A 211 -17.14 4.39 4.47
C PHE A 211 -18.48 3.86 4.99
N THR A 212 -19.58 4.38 4.45
CA THR A 212 -20.94 4.13 4.96
C THR A 212 -21.41 2.68 4.80
N GLU A 213 -20.92 1.97 3.78
CA GLU A 213 -21.25 0.56 3.50
C GLU A 213 -20.68 -0.39 4.56
N LEU A 214 -19.73 0.07 5.38
CA LEU A 214 -19.22 -0.73 6.50
C LEU A 214 -20.22 -0.80 7.66
N GLY A 215 -21.20 0.11 7.73
CA GLY A 215 -22.16 0.22 8.82
C GLY A 215 -21.53 0.71 10.13
N ASP A 216 -22.27 0.55 11.23
CA ASP A 216 -21.82 0.98 12.56
C ASP A 216 -20.77 0.05 13.17
N TYR A 217 -19.99 0.64 14.08
CA TYR A 217 -18.93 0.03 14.90
C TYR A 217 -18.59 0.97 16.07
N ASP A 218 -18.04 0.45 17.15
CA ASP A 218 -17.61 1.22 18.32
C ASP A 218 -16.09 1.42 18.31
N SER A 219 -15.34 0.42 17.82
CA SER A 219 -13.87 0.43 17.83
C SER A 219 -13.26 -0.02 16.50
N VAL A 220 -12.00 0.39 16.31
CA VAL A 220 -11.14 -0.01 15.19
C VAL A 220 -9.84 -0.56 15.78
N ARG A 221 -9.50 -1.81 15.46
CA ARG A 221 -8.22 -2.45 15.78
C ARG A 221 -7.39 -2.64 14.52
N ARG A 222 -6.07 -2.55 14.62
CA ARG A 222 -5.12 -2.65 13.49
C ARG A 222 -4.37 -3.98 13.52
N GLU A 223 -3.88 -4.41 12.35
CA GLU A 223 -2.87 -5.48 12.22
C GLU A 223 -3.24 -6.77 12.97
N VAL A 224 -4.54 -7.10 12.96
CA VAL A 224 -5.09 -8.18 13.79
C VAL A 224 -4.76 -9.51 13.16
N LYS A 225 -4.07 -10.38 13.92
CA LYS A 225 -3.79 -11.75 13.49
C LYS A 225 -5.10 -12.53 13.41
N PHE A 226 -5.43 -13.06 12.23
CA PHE A 226 -6.64 -13.86 12.01
C PHE A 226 -6.35 -15.26 11.46
N ALA A 227 -5.16 -15.48 10.89
CA ALA A 227 -4.67 -16.79 10.45
C ALA A 227 -3.24 -17.03 10.96
N LYS A 228 -2.71 -18.25 10.76
CA LYS A 228 -1.42 -18.68 11.33
C LYS A 228 -0.27 -17.69 11.04
N ASN A 229 -0.20 -17.21 9.80
CA ASN A 229 0.86 -16.35 9.26
C ASN A 229 0.32 -15.08 8.55
N SER A 230 -0.89 -14.62 8.90
CA SER A 230 -1.48 -13.42 8.30
C SER A 230 -2.16 -12.52 9.33
N ARG A 231 -2.13 -11.24 9.02
CA ARG A 231 -2.85 -10.16 9.68
C ARG A 231 -3.78 -9.50 8.67
N VAL A 232 -4.94 -9.08 9.14
CA VAL A 232 -5.83 -8.18 8.41
C VAL A 232 -5.46 -6.76 8.81
N ASP A 233 -5.59 -5.82 7.87
CA ASP A 233 -5.22 -4.42 8.12
C ASP A 233 -6.05 -3.82 9.28
N PHE A 234 -7.37 -4.08 9.31
CA PHE A 234 -8.26 -3.64 10.39
C PHE A 234 -9.31 -4.69 10.81
N VAL A 235 -9.78 -4.59 12.06
CA VAL A 235 -11.03 -5.20 12.53
C VAL A 235 -11.88 -4.13 13.20
N LEU A 236 -13.11 -3.96 12.73
CA LEU A 236 -14.13 -3.11 13.31
C LEU A 236 -14.99 -3.96 14.26
N THR A 237 -15.42 -3.40 15.38
CA THR A 237 -16.28 -4.13 16.33
C THR A 237 -17.50 -3.33 16.74
N THR A 238 -18.70 -3.93 16.75
CA THR A 238 -19.81 -3.45 17.60
C THR A 238 -19.91 -4.30 18.87
N SER A 239 -20.48 -3.71 19.91
CA SER A 239 -20.59 -4.30 21.24
C SER A 239 -22.05 -4.30 21.71
N HIS A 240 -22.43 -5.28 22.52
CA HIS A 240 -23.68 -5.24 23.29
C HIS A 240 -23.54 -4.29 24.48
N ALA A 241 -24.66 -3.97 25.14
CA ALA A 241 -24.69 -3.04 26.28
C ALA A 241 -23.89 -3.52 27.51
N ASP A 242 -23.61 -4.83 27.60
CA ASP A 242 -22.77 -5.46 28.62
C ASP A 242 -21.26 -5.41 28.29
N GLY A 243 -20.89 -4.86 27.13
CA GLY A 243 -19.51 -4.77 26.64
C GLY A 243 -19.01 -6.02 25.89
N THR A 244 -19.83 -7.05 25.69
CA THR A 244 -19.46 -8.21 24.85
C THR A 244 -19.50 -7.85 23.37
N ILE A 245 -18.69 -8.51 22.53
CA ILE A 245 -18.60 -8.18 21.09
C ILE A 245 -19.78 -8.80 20.33
N ALA A 246 -20.64 -7.95 19.77
CA ALA A 246 -21.79 -8.34 18.97
C ALA A 246 -21.40 -8.70 17.52
N HIS A 247 -20.42 -7.99 16.94
CA HIS A 247 -20.00 -8.16 15.55
C HIS A 247 -18.52 -7.82 15.37
N GLU A 248 -17.76 -8.66 14.66
CA GLU A 248 -16.44 -8.33 14.11
C GLU A 248 -16.51 -8.21 12.58
N LYS A 249 -16.15 -7.05 12.02
CA LYS A 249 -15.95 -6.88 10.57
C LYS A 249 -14.46 -6.78 10.25
N TYR A 250 -13.94 -7.74 9.50
CA TYR A 250 -12.53 -7.82 9.10
C TYR A 250 -12.31 -7.05 7.81
N VAL A 251 -11.43 -6.05 7.81
CA VAL A 251 -11.25 -5.11 6.68
C VAL A 251 -9.82 -5.12 6.17
N GLU A 252 -9.63 -5.63 4.96
CA GLU A 252 -8.36 -5.67 4.25
C GLU A 252 -8.27 -4.48 3.27
N VAL A 253 -7.09 -3.88 3.10
CA VAL A 253 -6.84 -2.72 2.23
C VAL A 253 -5.98 -3.11 1.04
N LYS A 254 -6.30 -2.54 -0.13
CA LYS A 254 -5.53 -2.69 -1.38
C LYS A 254 -5.28 -1.30 -1.95
N SER A 255 -4.00 -0.93 -2.06
CA SER A 255 -3.58 0.30 -2.75
C SER A 255 -3.66 0.08 -4.26
N VAL A 256 -4.47 0.88 -4.96
CA VAL A 256 -4.71 0.75 -6.40
C VAL A 256 -4.19 1.99 -7.13
N THR A 257 -3.40 1.77 -8.17
CA THR A 257 -2.69 2.83 -8.92
C THR A 257 -2.76 2.65 -10.43
N LEU A 258 -2.69 1.39 -10.88
CA LEU A 258 -2.94 1.00 -12.28
C LEU A 258 -4.39 1.27 -12.65
N ALA A 259 -4.59 1.79 -13.86
CA ALA A 259 -5.91 1.98 -14.44
C ALA A 259 -5.89 1.63 -15.92
N LEU A 260 -6.88 0.87 -16.37
CA LEU A 260 -7.03 0.46 -17.76
C LEU A 260 -7.90 1.48 -18.50
N PRO A 261 -7.52 1.90 -19.73
CA PRO A 261 -8.39 2.68 -20.58
C PRO A 261 -9.59 1.82 -21.01
N GLY A 262 -10.71 2.49 -21.25
CA GLY A 262 -11.91 1.95 -21.90
C GLY A 262 -12.55 3.05 -22.73
N ASP A 263 -13.47 2.68 -23.62
CA ASP A 263 -13.98 3.57 -24.67
C ASP A 263 -14.69 4.84 -24.14
N THR A 264 -15.30 4.74 -22.97
CA THR A 264 -16.09 5.83 -22.34
C THR A 264 -15.71 6.14 -20.90
N SER A 265 -14.89 5.29 -20.26
CA SER A 265 -14.50 5.45 -18.85
C SER A 265 -13.25 4.66 -18.53
N ARG A 266 -12.56 5.06 -17.45
CA ARG A 266 -11.34 4.40 -16.98
C ARG A 266 -11.62 3.54 -15.74
N CYS A 267 -11.09 2.32 -15.74
CA CYS A 267 -11.26 1.36 -14.65
C CYS A 267 -9.96 1.22 -13.85
N ALA A 268 -9.99 1.51 -12.55
CA ALA A 268 -8.88 1.26 -11.64
C ALA A 268 -8.76 -0.24 -11.33
N VAL A 269 -7.59 -0.84 -11.51
CA VAL A 269 -7.45 -2.31 -11.34
C VAL A 269 -6.33 -2.72 -10.41
N PHE A 270 -6.59 -3.76 -9.61
CA PHE A 270 -5.61 -4.36 -8.71
C PHE A 270 -5.61 -5.89 -8.83
N PRO A 271 -4.44 -6.55 -8.83
CA PRO A 271 -3.09 -5.96 -8.76
C PRO A 271 -2.58 -5.47 -10.14
N ASP A 272 -1.40 -4.86 -10.16
CA ASP A 272 -0.64 -4.53 -11.37
C ASP A 272 0.28 -5.68 -11.85
N THR A 273 0.35 -6.77 -11.09
CA THR A 273 1.06 -8.02 -11.43
C THR A 273 0.60 -9.16 -10.51
N VAL A 274 0.95 -10.41 -10.83
CA VAL A 274 0.61 -11.58 -10.01
C VAL A 274 1.05 -11.39 -8.55
N SER A 275 0.10 -11.50 -7.62
CA SER A 275 0.31 -11.22 -6.20
C SER A 275 -0.17 -12.39 -5.34
N THR A 276 0.70 -13.40 -5.18
CA THR A 276 0.45 -14.57 -4.32
C THR A 276 0.14 -14.18 -2.87
N ARG A 277 0.67 -13.05 -2.37
CA ARG A 277 0.28 -12.48 -1.08
C ARG A 277 -1.18 -12.04 -1.07
N ALA A 278 -1.62 -11.28 -2.08
CA ALA A 278 -3.01 -10.83 -2.15
C ALA A 278 -3.98 -12.00 -2.31
N GLN A 279 -3.64 -12.97 -3.18
CA GLN A 279 -4.38 -14.24 -3.33
C GLN A 279 -4.52 -14.97 -1.99
N LYS A 280 -3.42 -15.15 -1.25
CA LYS A 280 -3.41 -15.80 0.06
C LYS A 280 -4.32 -15.09 1.07
N HIS A 281 -4.24 -13.75 1.15
CA HIS A 281 -5.02 -12.95 2.09
C HIS A 281 -6.54 -13.05 1.81
N VAL A 282 -6.98 -12.96 0.55
CA VAL A 282 -8.41 -13.08 0.22
C VAL A 282 -8.95 -14.50 0.48
N THR A 283 -8.14 -15.53 0.22
CA THR A 283 -8.50 -16.92 0.56
C THR A 283 -8.65 -17.10 2.07
N GLU A 284 -7.65 -16.74 2.86
CA GLU A 284 -7.70 -16.88 4.33
C GLU A 284 -8.86 -16.06 4.94
N LEU A 285 -9.17 -14.87 4.40
CA LEU A 285 -10.31 -14.06 4.85
C LEU A 285 -11.65 -14.75 4.54
N THR A 286 -11.77 -15.41 3.38
CA THR A 286 -12.95 -16.18 3.00
C THR A 286 -13.12 -17.42 3.90
N GLU A 287 -12.01 -18.12 4.22
CA GLU A 287 -11.97 -19.25 5.15
C GLU A 287 -12.34 -18.86 6.58
N LEU A 288 -11.92 -17.69 7.05
CA LEU A 288 -12.30 -17.16 8.36
C LEU A 288 -13.82 -16.96 8.48
N LEU A 289 -14.45 -16.40 7.45
CA LEU A 289 -15.89 -16.18 7.44
C LEU A 289 -16.67 -17.50 7.40
N SER A 290 -16.27 -18.46 6.56
CA SER A 290 -16.97 -19.75 6.46
C SER A 290 -16.84 -20.58 7.74
N THR A 291 -15.67 -20.60 8.37
CA THR A 291 -15.44 -21.33 9.63
C THR A 291 -16.14 -20.67 10.82
N LYS A 292 -16.09 -19.35 10.97
CA LYS A 292 -16.80 -18.67 12.08
C LYS A 292 -18.33 -18.68 11.92
N THR A 293 -18.85 -18.74 10.70
CA THR A 293 -20.31 -18.83 10.46
C THR A 293 -20.87 -20.23 10.72
N THR A 294 -20.11 -21.29 10.45
CA THR A 294 -20.57 -22.68 10.64
C THR A 294 -20.43 -23.19 12.08
N ALA A 295 -19.73 -22.48 12.96
CA ALA A 295 -19.28 -23.00 14.25
C ALA A 295 -20.19 -22.70 15.46
N LYS A 296 -21.41 -22.18 15.29
CA LYS A 296 -22.21 -21.67 16.42
C LYS A 296 -23.69 -22.03 16.41
N THR A 297 -24.12 -22.65 17.51
CA THR A 297 -25.45 -22.47 18.10
C THR A 297 -25.68 -20.98 18.40
N GLU A 298 -26.89 -20.48 18.15
CA GLU A 298 -27.09 -19.13 17.61
C GLU A 298 -26.99 -17.96 18.61
N GLU A 299 -26.91 -18.19 19.92
CA GLU A 299 -27.19 -17.14 20.92
C GLU A 299 -25.97 -16.38 21.50
N GLU A 300 -24.81 -17.02 21.71
CA GLU A 300 -23.61 -16.36 22.28
C GLU A 300 -22.60 -15.94 21.18
N ALA A 301 -23.15 -15.62 20.01
CA ALA A 301 -22.45 -15.68 18.75
C ALA A 301 -22.06 -14.29 18.21
N ALA A 302 -20.89 -13.76 18.60
CA ALA A 302 -20.29 -12.63 17.90
C ALA A 302 -20.31 -12.86 16.38
N LYS A 303 -21.13 -12.07 15.66
CA LYS A 303 -21.31 -12.15 14.20
C LYS A 303 -19.99 -11.83 13.52
N VAL A 304 -19.73 -12.39 12.34
CA VAL A 304 -18.54 -12.03 11.55
C VAL A 304 -18.90 -11.69 10.12
N SER A 305 -18.24 -10.64 9.61
CA SER A 305 -18.28 -10.26 8.20
C SER A 305 -16.90 -9.76 7.74
N GLY A 306 -16.76 -9.49 6.44
CA GLY A 306 -15.50 -9.05 5.85
C GLY A 306 -15.71 -8.00 4.78
N ALA A 307 -14.70 -7.16 4.57
CA ALA A 307 -14.62 -6.22 3.47
C ALA A 307 -13.19 -6.11 2.91
N ILE A 308 -13.08 -5.78 1.63
CA ILE A 308 -11.82 -5.42 0.98
C ILE A 308 -11.99 -4.02 0.38
N ILE A 309 -11.21 -3.07 0.88
CA ILE A 309 -11.20 -1.68 0.42
C ILE A 309 -10.09 -1.49 -0.61
N PHE A 310 -10.47 -1.21 -1.85
CA PHE A 310 -9.62 -0.83 -2.96
C PHE A 310 -9.49 0.69 -2.98
N LEU A 311 -8.45 1.21 -2.32
CA LEU A 311 -8.17 2.65 -2.30
C LEU A 311 -7.42 3.05 -3.57
N VAL A 312 -8.15 3.69 -4.48
CA VAL A 312 -7.68 4.18 -5.78
C VAL A 312 -6.99 5.53 -5.59
N GLN A 313 -5.65 5.51 -5.60
CA GLN A 313 -4.82 6.70 -5.37
C GLN A 313 -4.66 7.55 -6.65
N ARG A 314 -5.78 7.96 -7.25
CA ARG A 314 -5.89 8.79 -8.47
C ARG A 314 -7.33 9.28 -8.66
N ASP A 315 -7.50 10.43 -9.33
CA ASP A 315 -8.79 11.13 -9.50
C ASP A 315 -9.52 10.86 -10.83
N ASP A 316 -8.92 10.08 -11.75
CA ASP A 316 -9.36 9.94 -13.15
C ASP A 316 -9.95 8.56 -13.50
N CYS A 317 -10.48 7.85 -12.50
CA CYS A 317 -11.14 6.55 -12.66
C CYS A 317 -12.62 6.63 -12.24
N ASN A 318 -13.50 5.99 -13.01
CA ASN A 318 -14.95 5.99 -12.76
C ASN A 318 -15.46 4.66 -12.19
N THR A 319 -14.68 3.59 -12.33
CA THR A 319 -14.98 2.24 -11.85
C THR A 319 -13.72 1.60 -11.27
N PHE A 320 -13.87 0.47 -10.56
CA PHE A 320 -12.74 -0.36 -10.16
C PHE A 320 -13.00 -1.86 -10.40
N ALA A 321 -11.95 -2.68 -10.53
CA ALA A 321 -12.09 -4.14 -10.60
C ALA A 321 -10.83 -4.90 -10.12
N PRO A 322 -10.99 -6.14 -9.60
CA PRO A 322 -9.92 -7.11 -9.54
C PRO A 322 -9.36 -7.41 -10.96
N SER A 323 -8.04 -7.33 -11.14
CA SER A 323 -7.43 -7.32 -12.47
C SER A 323 -7.27 -8.72 -13.07
N ILE A 324 -8.22 -9.12 -13.93
CA ILE A 324 -8.16 -10.40 -14.66
C ILE A 324 -6.89 -10.49 -15.53
N GLN A 325 -6.47 -9.38 -16.16
CA GLN A 325 -5.32 -9.33 -17.06
C GLN A 325 -3.98 -9.56 -16.34
N HIS A 326 -3.85 -9.09 -15.10
CA HIS A 326 -2.57 -9.12 -14.35
C HIS A 326 -2.52 -10.25 -13.32
N ASP A 327 -3.67 -10.64 -12.76
CA ASP A 327 -3.81 -11.77 -11.85
C ASP A 327 -5.24 -12.35 -11.90
N LYS A 328 -5.51 -13.15 -12.94
CA LYS A 328 -6.78 -13.89 -13.08
C LYS A 328 -7.14 -14.66 -11.82
N LYS A 329 -6.16 -15.24 -11.13
CA LYS A 329 -6.42 -16.06 -9.93
C LYS A 329 -6.89 -15.20 -8.75
N PHE A 330 -6.29 -14.03 -8.55
CA PHE A 330 -6.79 -13.06 -7.58
C PHE A 330 -8.22 -12.60 -7.90
N ALA A 331 -8.52 -12.32 -9.18
CA ALA A 331 -9.87 -11.92 -9.59
C ALA A 331 -10.92 -13.03 -9.34
N GLU A 332 -10.60 -14.28 -9.67
CA GLU A 332 -11.44 -15.45 -9.33
C GLU A 332 -11.69 -15.57 -7.81
N LEU A 333 -10.64 -15.39 -7.00
CA LEU A 333 -10.75 -15.45 -5.54
C LEU A 333 -11.58 -14.30 -4.96
N CYS A 334 -11.49 -13.08 -5.52
CA CYS A 334 -12.37 -11.98 -5.16
C CYS A 334 -13.85 -12.27 -5.52
N ALA A 335 -14.12 -12.94 -6.64
CA ALA A 335 -15.48 -13.35 -7.00
C ALA A 335 -16.04 -14.43 -6.04
N VAL A 336 -15.20 -15.36 -5.57
CA VAL A 336 -15.58 -16.32 -4.51
C VAL A 336 -15.82 -15.60 -3.18
N ALA A 337 -14.93 -14.71 -2.77
CA ALA A 337 -15.07 -13.90 -1.55
C ALA A 337 -16.38 -13.09 -1.55
N ALA A 338 -16.71 -12.42 -2.65
CA ALA A 338 -17.96 -11.67 -2.81
C ALA A 338 -19.20 -12.57 -2.68
N LYS A 339 -19.19 -13.76 -3.30
CA LYS A 339 -20.25 -14.77 -3.15
C LYS A 339 -20.36 -15.31 -1.72
N SER A 340 -19.29 -15.26 -0.94
CA SER A 340 -19.26 -15.60 0.50
C SER A 340 -19.61 -14.41 1.42
N GLY A 341 -20.08 -13.28 0.88
CA GLY A 341 -20.51 -12.11 1.66
C GLY A 341 -19.43 -11.09 2.01
N ILE A 342 -18.21 -11.19 1.43
CA ILE A 342 -17.17 -10.17 1.60
C ILE A 342 -17.50 -8.97 0.71
N GLN A 343 -17.65 -7.79 1.31
CA GLN A 343 -17.90 -6.55 0.57
C GLN A 343 -16.64 -6.12 -0.20
N LEU A 344 -16.74 -5.93 -1.52
CA LEU A 344 -15.66 -5.31 -2.30
C LEU A 344 -16.01 -3.83 -2.50
N LEU A 345 -15.24 -2.93 -1.88
CA LEU A 345 -15.51 -1.50 -1.89
C LEU A 345 -14.37 -0.75 -2.59
N GLY A 346 -14.68 0.01 -3.63
CA GLY A 346 -13.72 0.89 -4.28
C GLY A 346 -13.93 2.32 -3.82
N TYR A 347 -12.85 3.05 -3.54
CA TYR A 347 -12.90 4.46 -3.17
C TYR A 347 -11.74 5.20 -3.80
N SER A 348 -12.00 6.33 -4.46
CA SER A 348 -10.95 7.17 -5.06
C SER A 348 -10.53 8.34 -4.18
N CYS A 349 -9.28 8.75 -4.34
CA CYS A 349 -8.77 9.98 -3.75
C CYS A 349 -7.96 10.82 -4.75
N ALA A 350 -8.12 12.15 -4.65
CA ALA A 350 -7.29 13.11 -5.36
C ALA A 350 -6.02 13.39 -4.57
N LEU A 351 -4.89 13.50 -5.27
CA LEU A 351 -3.61 13.92 -4.71
C LEU A 351 -3.34 15.35 -5.16
N GLU A 352 -3.32 16.27 -4.19
CA GLU A 352 -3.33 17.72 -4.41
C GLU A 352 -2.05 18.33 -3.80
N PRO A 353 -0.90 18.26 -4.50
CA PRO A 353 0.31 18.95 -4.06
C PRO A 353 0.24 20.46 -4.35
N ASP A 354 0.57 21.26 -3.35
CA ASP A 354 0.75 22.70 -3.42
C ASP A 354 2.26 23.00 -3.39
N GLU A 355 2.86 23.09 -4.58
CA GLU A 355 4.29 23.35 -4.73
C GLU A 355 4.69 24.75 -4.23
N VAL A 356 3.76 25.72 -4.17
CA VAL A 356 4.04 27.09 -3.68
C VAL A 356 4.19 27.11 -2.17
N LYS A 357 3.39 26.29 -1.46
CA LYS A 357 3.49 26.11 0.00
C LYS A 357 4.37 24.92 0.41
N SER A 358 5.03 24.25 -0.54
CA SER A 358 5.75 22.98 -0.34
C SER A 358 4.95 21.98 0.49
N SER A 359 3.66 21.81 0.20
CA SER A 359 2.74 20.99 0.99
C SER A 359 1.80 20.19 0.09
N GLY A 360 0.90 19.40 0.66
CA GLY A 360 -0.16 18.78 -0.14
C GLY A 360 -1.19 18.05 0.72
N VAL A 361 -2.31 17.71 0.10
CA VAL A 361 -3.35 16.88 0.74
C VAL A 361 -3.75 15.72 -0.16
N VAL A 362 -4.24 14.66 0.45
CA VAL A 362 -4.95 13.58 -0.23
C VAL A 362 -6.40 13.60 0.22
N ARG A 363 -7.33 13.77 -0.72
CA ARG A 363 -8.76 13.99 -0.45
C ARG A 363 -9.60 12.81 -0.93
N LEU A 364 -10.42 12.24 -0.05
CA LEU A 364 -11.40 11.21 -0.43
C LEU A 364 -12.47 11.85 -1.33
N LEU A 365 -12.63 11.33 -2.54
CA LEU A 365 -13.63 11.81 -3.50
C LEU A 365 -14.98 11.13 -3.26
N GLY A 366 -14.98 9.79 -3.26
CA GLY A 366 -16.18 9.00 -3.04
C GLY A 366 -16.00 7.54 -3.44
N PRO A 367 -17.07 6.73 -3.33
CA PRO A 367 -17.06 5.36 -3.79
C PRO A 367 -16.95 5.29 -5.31
N LEU A 368 -16.29 4.25 -5.81
CA LEU A 368 -16.33 3.85 -7.22
C LEU A 368 -17.12 2.55 -7.34
N PRO A 369 -18.05 2.43 -8.30
CA PRO A 369 -18.74 1.17 -8.57
C PRO A 369 -17.75 0.08 -9.04
N LEU A 370 -18.00 -1.15 -8.58
CA LEU A 370 -17.31 -2.35 -9.06
C LEU A 370 -17.72 -2.59 -10.51
N GLN A 371 -16.76 -2.67 -11.43
CA GLN A 371 -17.04 -3.02 -12.82
C GLN A 371 -17.36 -4.52 -12.92
N THR A 372 -18.65 -4.86 -12.85
CA THR A 372 -19.15 -6.14 -13.34
C THR A 372 -19.08 -6.13 -14.86
N ARG A 373 -18.28 -7.02 -15.45
CA ARG A 373 -18.44 -7.38 -16.86
C ARG A 373 -19.53 -8.43 -16.95
N ASP A 374 -20.55 -8.12 -17.75
CA ASP A 374 -21.40 -9.14 -18.38
C ASP A 374 -20.61 -9.92 -19.46
#